data_AF-A0A1G2R6Q3-F1
#
_entry.id   AF-A0A1G2R6Q3-F1
#
_cell.length_a   1.000
_cell.length_b   1.000
_cell.length_c   1.000
_cell.angle_alpha   90.00
_cell.angle_beta   90.00
_cell.angle_gamma   90.00
#
_symmetry.space_group_name_H-M   'P 1'
#
loop_
_entity.id
_entity.type
_entity.pdbx_description
1 polymer ?
#
loop_
_entity_poly.entity_id
_entity_poly.type
_entity_poly.pdbx_seq_one_letter_code
_entity_poly.pdbx_strand_id
1 'polypeptide(L)'
;MFIVIINDCQDANAAGRQITRAVTFLRGQATIIGVQNDLEAAGNLIDALDAAESKRGVVMANVAPRSGRAKKWPNGTPFGYFWHKDALVLASVDGLTLSLAKKFKIAQDIRVLDISTVLRFAKERRLLGQKEMARIQNSQFRSFDFLPKAVQWIEEGYDLPFESMPMSEVPDAPKSVWWVDNFGNCKTTILPEEINFEAGKFCQTKFGNLPMYSRLKDVPDGEIALVIGSSGIGEDRFVEIVAQGGNAAKELNLGSGKEIR
;
A
#
# COMPACT_ATOMS: atom_id res chain seq x y z
N MET A 1 9.70 -17.46 2.53
CA MET A 1 9.47 -16.01 2.48
C MET A 1 7.98 -15.74 2.30
N PHE A 2 7.44 -14.65 2.83
CA PHE A 2 6.08 -14.22 2.51
C PHE A 2 6.06 -13.42 1.21
N ILE A 3 4.93 -13.44 0.52
CA ILE A 3 4.68 -12.62 -0.67
C ILE A 3 3.30 -11.97 -0.49
N VAL A 4 3.26 -10.66 -0.39
CA VAL A 4 2.01 -9.90 -0.33
C VAL A 4 1.84 -9.14 -1.64
N ILE A 5 0.70 -9.33 -2.29
CA ILE A 5 0.31 -8.59 -3.50
C ILE A 5 -0.81 -7.64 -3.10
N ILE A 6 -0.62 -6.34 -3.28
CA ILE A 6 -1.64 -5.31 -3.03
C ILE A 6 -2.01 -4.74 -4.39
N ASN A 7 -3.25 -4.92 -4.85
CA ASN A 7 -3.59 -4.59 -6.23
C ASN A 7 -5.04 -4.14 -6.44
N ASP A 8 -5.25 -3.20 -7.36
CA ASP A 8 -6.57 -2.76 -7.83
C ASP A 8 -7.22 -3.76 -8.80
N CYS A 9 -6.43 -4.64 -9.41
CA CYS A 9 -6.90 -5.78 -10.22
C CYS A 9 -7.23 -6.98 -9.32
N GLN A 10 -8.38 -6.92 -8.66
CA GLN A 10 -8.73 -7.79 -7.52
C GLN A 10 -9.84 -8.82 -7.75
N ASP A 11 -10.38 -8.96 -8.97
CA ASP A 11 -11.32 -10.04 -9.25
C ASP A 11 -10.67 -11.42 -9.10
N ALA A 12 -11.47 -12.47 -8.88
CA ALA A 12 -10.96 -13.81 -8.59
C ALA A 12 -10.02 -14.36 -9.69
N ASN A 13 -10.24 -14.01 -10.96
CA ASN A 13 -9.37 -14.45 -12.06
C ASN A 13 -8.03 -13.69 -12.03
N ALA A 14 -8.08 -12.36 -11.94
CA ALA A 14 -6.88 -11.54 -11.84
C ALA A 14 -6.04 -11.91 -10.60
N ALA A 15 -6.69 -12.12 -9.47
CA ALA A 15 -6.07 -12.52 -8.22
C ALA A 15 -5.37 -13.88 -8.32
N GLY A 16 -6.09 -14.92 -8.79
CA GLY A 16 -5.52 -16.27 -8.93
C GLY A 16 -4.32 -16.30 -9.88
N ARG A 17 -4.38 -15.54 -10.99
CA ARG A 17 -3.26 -15.42 -11.93
C ARG A 17 -2.04 -14.76 -11.31
N GLN A 18 -2.22 -13.65 -10.58
CA GLN A 18 -1.12 -12.94 -9.92
C GLN A 18 -0.46 -13.80 -8.84
N ILE A 19 -1.25 -14.46 -7.99
CA ILE A 19 -0.74 -15.41 -6.98
C ILE A 19 0.07 -16.51 -7.65
N THR A 20 -0.51 -17.19 -8.65
CA THR A 20 0.16 -18.29 -9.38
C THR A 20 1.50 -17.84 -9.97
N ARG A 21 1.52 -16.65 -10.59
CA ARG A 21 2.74 -16.08 -11.18
C ARG A 21 3.79 -15.76 -10.13
N ALA A 22 3.40 -15.14 -9.01
CA ALA A 22 4.32 -14.76 -7.95
C ALA A 22 4.95 -16.00 -7.28
N VAL A 23 4.15 -17.02 -6.93
CA VAL A 23 4.69 -18.25 -6.33
C VAL A 23 5.58 -19.04 -7.28
N THR A 24 5.30 -18.97 -8.59
CA THR A 24 6.13 -19.62 -9.63
C THR A 24 7.54 -19.02 -9.66
N PHE A 25 7.69 -17.69 -9.53
CA PHE A 25 8.99 -17.04 -9.60
C PHE A 25 9.72 -16.95 -8.26
N LEU A 26 9.00 -16.75 -7.16
CA LEU A 26 9.60 -16.38 -5.88
C LEU A 26 9.66 -17.52 -4.86
N ARG A 27 9.03 -18.67 -5.15
CA ARG A 27 9.02 -19.85 -4.26
C ARG A 27 8.68 -19.50 -2.80
N GLY A 28 7.46 -19.03 -2.58
CA GLY A 28 6.94 -18.65 -1.26
C GLY A 28 5.42 -18.78 -1.16
N GLN A 29 4.86 -18.40 -0.01
CA GLN A 29 3.41 -18.32 0.16
C GLN A 29 2.95 -16.91 -0.22
N ALA A 30 2.00 -16.84 -1.16
CA ALA A 30 1.46 -15.58 -1.64
C ALA A 30 0.03 -15.35 -1.16
N THR A 31 -0.23 -14.12 -0.71
CA THR A 31 -1.55 -13.59 -0.38
C THR A 31 -1.79 -12.36 -1.24
N ILE A 32 -3.06 -12.11 -1.58
CA ILE A 32 -3.48 -10.89 -2.26
C ILE A 32 -4.41 -10.08 -1.37
N ILE A 33 -4.21 -8.77 -1.36
CA ILE A 33 -5.08 -7.77 -0.77
C ILE A 33 -5.60 -6.92 -1.91
N GLY A 34 -6.90 -7.04 -2.16
CA GLY A 34 -7.58 -6.22 -3.15
C GLY A 34 -7.85 -4.83 -2.61
N VAL A 35 -7.61 -3.80 -3.43
CA VAL A 35 -7.79 -2.38 -3.06
C VAL A 35 -8.55 -1.63 -4.15
N GLN A 36 -9.15 -0.50 -3.81
CA GLN A 36 -9.90 0.35 -4.73
C GLN A 36 -9.12 1.58 -5.19
N ASN A 37 -8.15 2.02 -4.38
CA ASN A 37 -7.38 3.23 -4.64
C ASN A 37 -5.97 3.14 -4.02
N ASP A 38 -5.15 4.14 -4.33
CA ASP A 38 -3.74 4.23 -3.93
C ASP A 38 -3.57 4.47 -2.42
N LEU A 39 -4.53 5.13 -1.76
CA LEU A 39 -4.52 5.32 -0.31
C LEU A 39 -4.78 4.00 0.46
N GLU A 40 -5.71 3.17 -0.02
CA GLU A 40 -5.91 1.82 0.52
C GLU A 40 -4.64 0.98 0.36
N ALA A 41 -3.96 1.08 -0.79
CA ALA A 41 -2.70 0.38 -0.99
C ALA A 41 -1.62 0.85 -0.02
N ALA A 42 -1.55 2.15 0.25
CA ALA A 42 -0.59 2.72 1.19
C ALA A 42 -0.79 2.16 2.61
N GLY A 43 -2.03 2.08 3.09
CA GLY A 43 -2.30 1.56 4.44
C GLY A 43 -2.04 0.07 4.55
N ASN A 44 -2.49 -0.71 3.56
CA ASN A 44 -2.22 -2.15 3.52
C ASN A 44 -0.73 -2.47 3.35
N LEU A 45 0.06 -1.60 2.70
CA LEU A 45 1.51 -1.75 2.64
C LEU A 45 2.13 -1.65 4.03
N ILE A 46 1.70 -0.68 4.84
CA ILE A 46 2.18 -0.52 6.21
C ILE A 46 1.76 -1.71 7.08
N ASP A 47 0.48 -2.10 7.06
CA ASP A 47 0.00 -3.23 7.84
C ASP A 47 0.69 -4.55 7.44
N ALA A 48 1.01 -4.74 6.15
CA ALA A 48 1.77 -5.90 5.69
C ALA A 48 3.22 -5.92 6.20
N LEU A 49 3.88 -4.76 6.26
CA LEU A 49 5.24 -4.63 6.80
C LEU A 49 5.28 -4.82 8.31
N ASP A 50 4.27 -4.34 9.03
CA ASP A 50 4.12 -4.55 10.47
C ASP A 50 3.90 -6.04 10.79
N ALA A 51 2.93 -6.67 10.12
CA ALA A 51 2.61 -8.10 10.29
C ALA A 51 3.79 -9.02 9.91
N ALA A 52 4.70 -8.56 9.06
CA ALA A 52 5.88 -9.30 8.67
C ALA A 52 6.94 -9.39 9.79
N GLU A 53 6.87 -8.58 10.85
CA GLU A 53 7.83 -8.56 11.97
C GLU A 53 9.31 -8.64 11.53
N SER A 54 9.68 -7.91 10.48
CA SER A 54 11.04 -7.89 9.90
C SER A 54 11.52 -9.19 9.24
N LYS A 55 10.64 -10.16 8.97
CA LYS A 55 11.01 -11.40 8.26
C LYS A 55 11.30 -11.11 6.79
N ARG A 56 12.10 -11.98 6.16
CA ARG A 56 12.34 -11.93 4.71
C ARG A 56 11.06 -12.18 3.92
N GLY A 57 10.77 -11.27 3.00
CA GLY A 57 9.60 -11.37 2.14
C GLY A 57 9.55 -10.27 1.08
N VAL A 58 8.46 -10.27 0.32
CA VAL A 58 8.21 -9.29 -0.74
C VAL A 58 6.82 -8.71 -0.56
N VAL A 59 6.70 -7.39 -0.70
CA VAL A 59 5.41 -6.71 -0.89
C VAL A 59 5.41 -6.07 -2.29
N MET A 60 4.45 -6.46 -3.11
CA MET A 60 4.21 -5.90 -4.45
C MET A 60 2.91 -5.08 -4.44
N ALA A 61 3.01 -3.75 -4.45
CA ALA A 61 1.85 -2.85 -4.38
C ALA A 61 1.63 -2.09 -5.68
N ASN A 62 0.58 -2.44 -6.43
CA ASN A 62 0.27 -1.78 -7.70
C ASN A 62 -1.16 -1.22 -7.69
N VAL A 63 -1.26 0.09 -7.82
CA VAL A 63 -2.51 0.79 -8.14
C VAL A 63 -2.26 1.66 -9.35
N ALA A 64 -2.99 1.38 -10.42
CA ALA A 64 -2.74 1.97 -11.74
C ALA A 64 -4.04 2.60 -12.29
N PRO A 65 -4.53 3.69 -11.68
CA PRO A 65 -5.73 4.36 -12.13
C PRO A 65 -5.53 4.84 -13.57
N ARG A 66 -6.40 4.38 -14.47
CA ARG A 66 -6.28 4.62 -15.93
C ARG A 66 -6.80 6.00 -16.37
N SER A 67 -7.12 6.87 -15.43
CA SER A 67 -7.67 8.21 -15.64
C SER A 67 -6.76 9.29 -15.03
N GLY A 68 -6.87 10.52 -15.55
CA GLY A 68 -6.22 11.69 -14.95
C GLY A 68 -4.68 11.68 -14.99
N ARG A 69 -4.05 11.88 -13.82
CA ARG A 69 -2.61 12.18 -13.65
C ARG A 69 -1.66 11.11 -14.21
N ALA A 70 -2.12 9.85 -14.31
CA ALA A 70 -1.32 8.74 -14.84
C ALA A 70 -0.93 8.90 -16.32
N LYS A 71 -1.59 9.78 -17.08
CA LYS A 71 -1.24 10.08 -18.49
C LYS A 71 0.08 10.82 -18.67
N LYS A 72 0.68 11.37 -17.59
CA LYS A 72 1.99 12.03 -17.67
C LYS A 72 3.12 11.07 -18.02
N TRP A 73 2.91 9.77 -17.80
CA TRP A 73 3.91 8.74 -18.07
C TRP A 73 3.64 8.07 -19.43
N PRO A 74 4.59 8.12 -20.39
CA PRO A 74 4.41 7.55 -21.73
C PRO A 74 4.05 6.05 -21.71
N ASN A 75 4.55 5.33 -20.71
CA ASN A 75 4.36 3.88 -20.55
C ASN A 75 3.52 3.52 -19.31
N GLY A 76 2.72 4.46 -18.80
CA GLY A 76 1.99 4.36 -17.53
C GLY A 76 2.89 4.51 -16.31
N THR A 77 2.29 4.64 -15.12
CA THR A 77 3.00 4.85 -13.85
C THR A 77 4.20 3.90 -13.69
N PRO A 78 5.41 4.40 -13.37
CA PRO A 78 6.58 3.57 -13.17
C PRO A 78 6.48 2.78 -11.85
N PHE A 79 7.27 1.71 -11.77
CA PHE A 79 7.48 0.98 -10.53
C PHE A 79 8.77 1.46 -9.86
N GLY A 80 8.80 1.46 -8.55
CA GLY A 80 10.00 1.74 -7.77
C GLY A 80 10.13 0.72 -6.66
N TYR A 81 11.35 0.56 -6.16
CA TYR A 81 11.62 -0.39 -5.10
C TYR A 81 12.55 0.16 -4.03
N PHE A 82 12.42 -0.40 -2.83
CA PHE A 82 13.30 -0.17 -1.70
C PHE A 82 13.25 -1.39 -0.77
N TRP A 83 14.20 -1.45 0.16
CA TRP A 83 14.24 -2.47 1.20
C TRP A 83 13.79 -1.85 2.52
N HIS A 84 12.92 -2.55 3.24
CA HIS A 84 12.63 -2.28 4.64
C HIS A 84 13.07 -3.49 5.46
N LYS A 85 14.22 -3.36 6.14
CA LYS A 85 14.89 -4.51 6.79
C LYS A 85 15.09 -5.62 5.74
N ASP A 86 14.61 -6.84 6.01
CA ASP A 86 14.72 -7.98 5.09
C ASP A 86 13.56 -8.10 4.08
N ALA A 87 12.62 -7.15 4.08
CA ALA A 87 11.49 -7.13 3.16
C ALA A 87 11.75 -6.23 1.95
N LEU A 88 11.59 -6.79 0.75
CA LEU A 88 11.66 -6.05 -0.50
C LEU A 88 10.27 -5.48 -0.85
N VAL A 89 10.18 -4.18 -1.01
CA VAL A 89 8.96 -3.50 -1.45
C VAL A 89 9.13 -3.06 -2.90
N LEU A 90 8.21 -3.47 -3.78
CA LEU A 90 8.07 -2.89 -5.12
C LEU A 90 6.68 -2.31 -5.25
N ALA A 91 6.59 -1.03 -5.64
CA ALA A 91 5.32 -0.35 -5.72
C ALA A 91 5.19 0.61 -6.91
N SER A 92 3.96 0.92 -7.30
CA SER A 92 3.68 2.07 -8.16
C SER A 92 4.13 3.36 -7.47
N VAL A 93 4.90 4.19 -8.17
CA VAL A 93 5.55 5.39 -7.58
C VAL A 93 4.63 6.62 -7.56
N ASP A 94 3.70 6.71 -8.51
CA ASP A 94 2.79 7.86 -8.61
C ASP A 94 1.57 7.69 -7.69
N GLY A 95 0.95 8.82 -7.31
CA GLY A 95 -0.19 8.83 -6.40
C GLY A 95 0.22 8.64 -4.94
N LEU A 96 -0.70 8.09 -4.14
CA LEU A 96 -0.56 7.96 -2.69
C LEU A 96 -0.02 6.59 -2.24
N THR A 97 0.27 5.66 -3.14
CA THR A 97 0.68 4.27 -2.81
C THR A 97 1.83 4.21 -1.81
N LEU A 98 2.78 5.14 -1.87
CA LEU A 98 3.93 5.22 -0.98
C LEU A 98 3.81 6.31 0.10
N SER A 99 2.68 7.02 0.18
CA SER A 99 2.50 8.18 1.06
C SER A 99 2.62 7.84 2.55
N LEU A 100 2.12 6.67 2.97
CA LEU A 100 2.27 6.22 4.36
C LEU A 100 3.66 5.63 4.63
N ALA A 101 4.32 5.05 3.63
CA ALA A 101 5.73 4.66 3.75
C ALA A 101 6.63 5.89 3.98
N LYS A 102 6.33 7.01 3.31
CA LYS A 102 6.94 8.32 3.59
C LYS A 102 6.65 8.78 5.02
N LYS A 103 5.37 8.76 5.44
CA LYS A 103 4.94 9.21 6.78
C LYS A 103 5.72 8.50 7.91
N PHE A 104 5.83 7.18 7.83
CA PHE A 104 6.57 6.37 8.81
C PHE A 104 8.08 6.28 8.54
N LYS A 105 8.61 7.04 7.55
CA LYS A 105 10.03 7.06 7.19
C LYS A 105 10.60 5.67 6.92
N ILE A 106 9.80 4.81 6.27
CA ILE A 106 10.14 3.41 5.95
C ILE A 106 11.39 3.32 5.07
N ALA A 107 11.57 4.27 4.15
CA ALA A 107 12.73 4.42 3.29
C ALA A 107 13.01 5.90 3.00
N GLN A 108 14.27 6.23 2.70
CA GLN A 108 14.71 7.58 2.32
C GLN A 108 14.64 7.82 0.82
N ASP A 109 14.92 6.79 0.03
CA ASP A 109 14.98 6.84 -1.43
C ASP A 109 14.26 5.64 -2.06
N ILE A 110 13.76 5.85 -3.26
CA ILE A 110 13.08 4.85 -4.10
C ILE A 110 13.93 4.66 -5.35
N ARG A 111 14.23 3.40 -5.68
CA ARG A 111 14.90 3.01 -6.92
C ARG A 111 13.86 2.82 -8.01
N VAL A 112 13.64 3.84 -8.81
CA VAL A 112 12.62 3.88 -9.86
C VAL A 112 13.09 3.13 -11.09
N LEU A 113 12.27 2.19 -11.56
CA LEU A 113 12.53 1.30 -12.68
C LEU A 113 11.82 1.80 -13.95
N ASP A 114 12.60 2.15 -14.97
CA ASP A 114 12.08 2.25 -16.33
C ASP A 114 11.95 0.84 -16.94
N ILE A 115 10.72 0.43 -17.23
CA ILE A 115 10.41 -0.92 -17.74
C ILE A 115 11.21 -1.22 -19.01
N SER A 116 11.33 -0.27 -19.94
CA SER A 116 12.02 -0.49 -21.22
C SER A 116 13.51 -0.73 -21.01
N THR A 117 14.13 0.02 -20.10
CA THR A 117 15.55 -0.10 -19.77
C THR A 117 15.84 -1.38 -19.00
N VAL A 118 15.01 -1.75 -18.03
CA VAL A 118 15.13 -3.03 -17.32
C VAL A 118 14.96 -4.23 -18.26
N LEU A 119 14.01 -4.17 -19.20
CA LEU A 119 13.79 -5.25 -20.17
C LEU A 119 14.97 -5.42 -21.14
N ARG A 120 15.61 -4.33 -21.57
CA ARG A 120 16.84 -4.39 -22.37
C ARG A 120 17.98 -5.04 -21.58
N PHE A 121 18.20 -4.59 -20.34
CA PHE A 121 19.18 -5.17 -19.42
C PHE A 121 18.96 -6.68 -19.25
N ALA A 122 17.72 -7.09 -18.96
CA ALA A 122 17.39 -8.50 -18.74
C ALA A 122 17.60 -9.35 -20.01
N LYS A 123 17.32 -8.79 -21.20
CA LYS A 123 17.60 -9.47 -22.48
C LYS A 123 19.11 -9.63 -22.72
N GLU A 124 19.90 -8.59 -22.49
CA GLU A 124 21.37 -8.62 -22.64
C GLU A 124 22.00 -9.66 -21.70
N ARG A 125 21.45 -9.79 -20.50
CA ARG A 125 21.83 -10.80 -19.50
C ARG A 125 21.22 -12.19 -19.75
N ARG A 126 20.48 -12.38 -20.85
CA ARG A 126 19.79 -13.63 -21.22
C ARG A 126 18.78 -14.14 -20.19
N LEU A 127 18.21 -13.25 -19.37
CA LEU A 127 17.18 -13.55 -18.38
C LEU A 127 15.79 -13.68 -19.00
N LEU A 128 15.61 -13.18 -20.22
CA LEU A 128 14.38 -13.30 -21.00
C LEU A 128 14.67 -13.29 -22.51
N GLY A 129 13.78 -13.91 -23.29
CA GLY A 129 13.87 -13.97 -24.74
C GLY A 129 13.18 -12.78 -25.45
N GLN A 130 13.50 -12.55 -26.73
CA GLN A 130 12.94 -11.45 -27.53
C GLN A 130 11.41 -11.42 -27.56
N LYS A 131 10.75 -12.58 -27.70
CA LYS A 131 9.29 -12.68 -27.73
C LYS A 131 8.67 -12.28 -26.39
N GLU A 132 9.30 -12.69 -25.29
CA GLU A 132 8.82 -12.36 -23.95
C GLU A 132 9.04 -10.87 -23.65
N MET A 133 10.18 -10.30 -24.05
CA MET A 133 10.45 -8.86 -23.96
C MET A 133 9.33 -8.04 -24.61
N ALA A 134 9.01 -8.36 -25.87
CA ALA A 134 7.97 -7.67 -26.63
C ALA A 134 6.59 -7.81 -25.98
N ARG A 135 6.29 -8.99 -25.40
CA ARG A 135 5.02 -9.22 -24.69
C ARG A 135 4.91 -8.34 -23.45
N ILE A 136 5.96 -8.26 -22.62
CA ILE A 136 5.95 -7.45 -21.40
C ILE A 136 5.88 -5.96 -21.73
N GLN A 137 6.68 -5.52 -22.72
CA GLN A 137 6.74 -4.11 -23.13
C GLN A 137 5.38 -3.57 -23.61
N ASN A 138 4.57 -4.42 -24.26
CA ASN A 138 3.24 -4.05 -24.75
C ASN A 138 2.10 -4.47 -23.80
N SER A 139 2.42 -4.98 -22.60
CA SER A 139 1.40 -5.50 -21.68
C SER A 139 0.59 -4.39 -21.04
N GLN A 140 -0.73 -4.56 -21.05
CA GLN A 140 -1.68 -3.73 -20.29
C GLN A 140 -1.79 -4.18 -18.82
N PHE A 141 -1.20 -5.31 -18.46
CA PHE A 141 -1.22 -5.88 -17.12
C PHE A 141 0.21 -5.95 -16.55
N ARG A 142 0.83 -4.78 -16.41
CA ARG A 142 2.25 -4.63 -16.05
C ARG A 142 2.58 -5.22 -14.67
N SER A 143 1.66 -5.16 -13.71
CA SER A 143 1.80 -5.80 -12.40
C SER A 143 1.78 -7.33 -12.44
N PHE A 144 1.26 -7.95 -13.51
CA PHE A 144 1.32 -9.39 -13.72
C PHE A 144 2.54 -9.81 -14.56
N ASP A 145 2.91 -9.02 -15.57
CA ASP A 145 3.93 -9.40 -16.55
C ASP A 145 5.34 -8.91 -16.23
N PHE A 146 5.48 -7.72 -15.66
CA PHE A 146 6.77 -7.11 -15.33
C PHE A 146 7.12 -7.29 -13.86
N LEU A 147 6.23 -6.86 -12.96
CA LEU A 147 6.53 -6.71 -11.53
C LEU A 147 7.09 -8.00 -10.89
N PRO A 148 6.49 -9.20 -11.06
CA PRO A 148 6.99 -10.42 -10.43
C PRO A 148 8.37 -10.85 -10.95
N LYS A 149 8.71 -10.51 -12.20
CA LYS A 149 10.05 -10.77 -12.77
C LYS A 149 11.10 -9.81 -12.24
N ALA A 150 10.74 -8.53 -12.10
CA ALA A 150 11.64 -7.55 -11.49
C ALA A 150 12.01 -7.98 -10.07
N VAL A 151 11.02 -8.43 -9.27
CA VAL A 151 11.28 -9.03 -7.95
C VAL A 151 12.22 -10.22 -8.06
N GLN A 152 11.92 -11.17 -8.95
CA GLN A 152 12.74 -12.37 -9.12
C GLN A 152 14.21 -12.00 -9.40
N TRP A 153 14.46 -11.08 -10.33
CA TRP A 153 15.82 -10.68 -10.67
C TRP A 153 16.53 -10.00 -9.50
N ILE A 154 15.84 -9.16 -8.72
CA ILE A 154 16.41 -8.55 -7.52
C ILE A 154 16.77 -9.62 -6.47
N GLU A 155 15.86 -10.57 -6.22
CA GLU A 155 16.09 -11.69 -5.27
C GLU A 155 17.21 -12.64 -5.72
N GLU A 156 17.42 -12.78 -7.03
CA GLU A 156 18.52 -13.53 -7.64
C GLU A 156 19.86 -12.76 -7.61
N GLY A 157 19.86 -11.52 -7.11
CA GLY A 157 21.06 -10.70 -6.93
C GLY A 157 21.44 -9.85 -8.14
N TYR A 158 20.53 -9.67 -9.11
CA TYR A 158 20.76 -8.74 -10.22
C TYR A 158 20.51 -7.29 -9.77
N ASP A 159 21.48 -6.41 -10.06
CA ASP A 159 21.32 -4.97 -9.88
C ASP A 159 20.62 -4.38 -11.12
N LEU A 160 19.30 -4.22 -11.03
CA LEU A 160 18.49 -3.68 -12.11
C LEU A 160 18.80 -2.19 -12.33
N PRO A 161 18.83 -1.69 -13.58
CA PRO A 161 19.03 -0.26 -13.83
C PRO A 161 17.87 0.56 -13.24
N PHE A 162 18.21 1.60 -12.48
CA PHE A 162 17.24 2.47 -11.81
C PHE A 162 17.66 3.94 -11.84
N GLU A 163 16.67 4.82 -11.64
CA GLU A 163 16.88 6.22 -11.26
C GLU A 163 16.53 6.39 -9.78
N SER A 164 17.32 7.15 -9.03
CA SER A 164 17.03 7.41 -7.61
C SER A 164 16.04 8.55 -7.49
N MET A 165 14.97 8.34 -6.72
CA MET A 165 13.98 9.36 -6.39
C MET A 165 13.86 9.47 -4.85
N PRO A 166 14.08 10.64 -4.25
CA PRO A 166 13.95 10.80 -2.81
C PRO A 166 12.48 10.63 -2.38
N MET A 167 12.25 10.02 -1.23
CA MET A 167 10.91 9.79 -0.66
C MET A 167 10.16 11.11 -0.39
N SER A 168 10.88 12.23 -0.28
CA SER A 168 10.28 13.57 -0.17
C SER A 168 9.42 13.98 -1.37
N GLU A 169 9.67 13.41 -2.56
CA GLU A 169 8.88 13.67 -3.77
C GLU A 169 7.52 12.93 -3.78
N VAL A 170 7.35 11.91 -2.93
CA VAL A 170 6.07 11.24 -2.76
C VAL A 170 5.10 12.21 -2.05
N PRO A 171 3.85 12.35 -2.51
CA PRO A 171 2.87 13.22 -1.84
C PRO A 171 2.54 12.71 -0.43
N ASP A 172 2.27 13.65 0.48
CA ASP A 172 1.82 13.32 1.83
C ASP A 172 0.40 12.73 1.81
N ALA A 173 0.14 11.77 2.71
CA ALA A 173 -1.19 11.21 2.88
C ALA A 173 -2.13 12.28 3.46
N PRO A 174 -3.33 12.50 2.89
CA PRO A 174 -4.32 13.40 3.49
C PRO A 174 -4.80 12.83 4.83
N LYS A 175 -5.32 13.70 5.72
CA LYS A 175 -5.93 13.28 7.00
C LYS A 175 -7.33 12.70 6.77
N SER A 176 -7.38 11.46 6.30
CA SER A 176 -8.59 10.80 5.81
C SER A 176 -8.71 9.37 6.33
N VAL A 177 -9.88 8.77 6.10
CA VAL A 177 -10.04 7.32 6.15
C VAL A 177 -9.24 6.70 5.02
N TRP A 178 -8.40 5.71 5.31
CA TRP A 178 -7.74 4.90 4.28
C TRP A 178 -8.40 3.53 4.12
N TRP A 179 -9.11 3.01 5.13
CA TRP A 179 -9.83 1.72 5.05
C TRP A 179 -11.06 1.68 5.93
N VAL A 180 -12.08 0.94 5.49
CA VAL A 180 -13.23 0.57 6.30
C VAL A 180 -13.19 -0.93 6.49
N ASP A 181 -13.08 -1.39 7.74
CA ASP A 181 -13.04 -2.83 8.02
C ASP A 181 -14.41 -3.50 7.87
N ASN A 182 -14.45 -4.82 8.04
CA ASN A 182 -15.68 -5.61 7.91
C ASN A 182 -16.72 -5.33 9.00
N PHE A 183 -16.36 -4.63 10.08
CA PHE A 183 -17.26 -4.20 11.14
C PHE A 183 -17.78 -2.76 10.91
N GLY A 184 -17.15 -2.01 10.00
CA GLY A 184 -17.47 -0.61 9.73
C GLY A 184 -16.62 0.39 10.51
N ASN A 185 -15.54 -0.06 11.15
CA ASN A 185 -14.57 0.85 11.74
C ASN A 185 -13.77 1.51 10.62
N CYS A 186 -13.55 2.81 10.75
CA CYS A 186 -12.84 3.61 9.76
C CYS A 186 -11.40 3.83 10.23
N LYS A 187 -10.45 3.16 9.59
CA LYS A 187 -9.02 3.33 9.82
C LYS A 187 -8.55 4.62 9.17
N THR A 188 -7.93 5.51 9.94
CA THR A 188 -7.49 6.82 9.45
C THR A 188 -5.99 6.86 9.21
N THR A 189 -5.51 7.88 8.50
CA THR A 189 -4.07 8.17 8.31
C THR A 189 -3.47 9.02 9.43
N ILE A 190 -4.26 9.30 10.47
CA ILE A 190 -3.94 10.22 11.55
C ILE A 190 -3.27 9.46 12.68
N LEU A 191 -2.13 9.95 13.15
CA LEU A 191 -1.47 9.47 14.35
C LEU A 191 -1.97 10.23 15.60
N PRO A 192 -1.93 9.61 16.78
CA PRO A 192 -2.41 10.21 18.03
C PRO A 192 -1.85 11.61 18.31
N GLU A 193 -0.56 11.82 18.08
CA GLU A 193 0.13 13.10 18.29
C GLU A 193 -0.34 14.21 17.35
N GLU A 194 -0.89 13.88 16.17
CA GLU A 194 -1.39 14.88 15.21
C GLU A 194 -2.71 15.53 15.63
N ILE A 195 -3.37 14.95 16.63
CA ILE A 195 -4.63 15.45 17.20
C ILE A 195 -4.55 15.63 18.72
N ASN A 196 -3.36 15.52 19.32
CA ASN A 196 -3.17 15.52 20.77
C ASN A 196 -4.13 14.54 21.46
N PHE A 197 -4.15 13.30 20.98
CA PHE A 197 -5.08 12.28 21.45
C PHE A 197 -4.96 12.07 22.96
N GLU A 198 -6.08 12.17 23.67
CA GLU A 198 -6.14 11.99 25.12
C GLU A 198 -7.48 11.39 25.51
N ALA A 199 -7.45 10.20 26.13
CA ALA A 199 -8.66 9.51 26.52
C ALA A 199 -9.51 10.34 27.50
N GLY A 200 -10.81 10.38 27.29
CA GLY A 200 -11.76 11.19 28.06
C GLY A 200 -11.91 12.64 27.55
N LYS A 201 -11.15 13.05 26.52
CA LYS A 201 -11.34 14.33 25.83
C LYS A 201 -12.09 14.17 24.51
N PHE A 202 -12.42 15.30 23.89
CA PHE A 202 -13.09 15.36 22.59
C PHE A 202 -12.15 15.89 21.52
N CYS A 203 -12.31 15.39 20.30
CA CYS A 203 -11.62 15.87 19.11
C CYS A 203 -12.63 16.47 18.13
N GLN A 204 -12.41 17.72 17.73
CA GLN A 204 -13.18 18.35 16.67
C GLN A 204 -12.80 17.72 15.31
N THR A 205 -13.82 17.19 14.62
CA THR A 205 -13.75 16.61 13.28
C THR A 205 -14.74 17.30 12.34
N LYS A 206 -14.72 16.95 11.05
CA LYS A 206 -15.74 17.34 10.07
C LYS A 206 -17.15 16.80 10.38
N PHE A 207 -17.27 15.84 11.30
CA PHE A 207 -18.52 15.18 11.67
C PHE A 207 -19.00 15.54 13.08
N GLY A 208 -18.38 16.54 13.70
CA GLY A 208 -18.67 16.97 15.06
C GLY A 208 -17.54 16.66 16.04
N ASN A 209 -17.85 16.81 17.33
CA ASN A 209 -16.93 16.51 18.41
C ASN A 209 -17.04 15.03 18.79
N LEU A 210 -16.02 14.25 18.45
CA LEU A 210 -15.98 12.84 18.79
C LEU A 210 -15.18 12.64 20.08
N PRO A 211 -15.72 11.89 21.06
CA PRO A 211 -14.98 11.51 22.26
C PRO A 211 -13.82 10.58 21.91
N MET A 212 -12.77 10.59 22.73
CA MET A 212 -11.57 9.79 22.55
C MET A 212 -11.47 8.74 23.67
N TYR A 213 -11.27 7.48 23.29
CA TYR A 213 -11.07 6.37 24.23
C TYR A 213 -9.83 5.56 23.85
N SER A 214 -9.11 5.02 24.84
CA SER A 214 -7.89 4.26 24.55
C SER A 214 -8.16 2.99 23.73
N ARG A 215 -9.32 2.34 23.90
CA ARG A 215 -9.66 1.09 23.24
C ARG A 215 -11.15 1.06 22.87
N LEU A 216 -11.47 0.29 21.83
CA LEU A 216 -12.85 0.06 21.40
C LEU A 216 -13.78 -0.39 22.55
N LYS A 217 -13.33 -1.35 23.38
CA LYS A 217 -14.15 -1.87 24.48
C LYS A 217 -14.49 -0.85 25.58
N ASP A 218 -13.80 0.29 25.59
CA ASP A 218 -14.03 1.35 26.56
C ASP A 218 -15.05 2.37 26.03
N VAL A 219 -15.47 2.26 24.76
CA VAL A 219 -16.51 3.09 24.13
C VAL A 219 -17.89 2.58 24.58
N PRO A 220 -18.80 3.45 25.08
CA PRO A 220 -20.17 3.07 25.43
C PRO A 220 -20.99 2.57 24.24
N ASP A 221 -21.89 1.62 24.48
CA ASP A 221 -22.76 1.08 23.43
C ASP A 221 -23.59 2.18 22.74
N GLY A 222 -23.63 2.15 21.41
CA GLY A 222 -24.32 3.14 20.58
C GLY A 222 -23.58 4.47 20.39
N GLU A 223 -22.36 4.60 20.94
CA GLU A 223 -21.54 5.80 20.80
C GLU A 223 -20.53 5.66 19.65
N ILE A 224 -20.32 6.76 18.92
CA ILE A 224 -19.25 6.90 17.93
C ILE A 224 -18.09 7.64 18.57
N ALA A 225 -16.88 7.10 18.45
CA ALA A 225 -15.71 7.64 19.09
C ALA A 225 -14.44 7.47 18.25
N LEU A 226 -13.37 8.16 18.68
CA LEU A 226 -12.02 7.92 18.23
C LEU A 226 -11.30 6.99 19.19
N VAL A 227 -10.59 6.01 18.64
CA VAL A 227 -9.73 5.09 19.41
C VAL A 227 -8.36 4.96 18.78
N ILE A 228 -7.39 4.46 19.55
CA ILE A 228 -6.12 4.01 18.98
C ILE A 228 -6.37 2.61 18.39
N GLY A 229 -6.17 2.49 17.08
CA GLY A 229 -6.40 1.28 16.31
C GLY A 229 -5.28 0.26 16.37
N SER A 230 -5.46 -0.82 15.62
CA SER A 230 -4.44 -1.86 15.47
C SER A 230 -3.51 -1.61 14.28
N SER A 231 -3.97 -0.86 13.27
CA SER A 231 -3.19 -0.62 12.06
C SER A 231 -2.12 0.45 12.27
N GLY A 232 -1.02 0.34 11.53
CA GLY A 232 0.19 1.12 11.73
C GLY A 232 1.44 0.24 11.72
N ILE A 233 2.54 0.73 12.27
CA ILE A 233 3.80 -0.02 12.33
C ILE A 233 4.52 0.16 13.66
N GLY A 234 4.93 -0.94 14.28
CA GLY A 234 5.58 -0.92 15.60
C GLY A 234 4.66 -0.34 16.68
N GLU A 235 5.10 0.72 17.34
CA GLU A 235 4.28 1.41 18.36
C GLU A 235 3.43 2.55 17.77
N ASP A 236 3.68 2.94 16.52
CA ASP A 236 2.97 4.03 15.87
C ASP A 236 1.68 3.50 15.24
N ARG A 237 0.57 3.64 15.98
CA ARG A 237 -0.75 3.14 15.59
C ARG A 237 -1.68 4.25 15.17
N PHE A 238 -2.43 4.02 14.11
CA PHE A 238 -3.40 4.99 13.59
C PHE A 238 -4.58 5.16 14.53
N VAL A 239 -5.16 6.35 14.50
CA VAL A 239 -6.48 6.62 15.09
C VAL A 239 -7.55 5.99 14.20
N GLU A 240 -8.58 5.40 14.81
CA GLU A 240 -9.74 4.83 14.13
C GLU A 240 -11.03 5.49 14.61
N ILE A 241 -12.01 5.63 13.72
CA ILE A 241 -13.37 6.02 14.09
C ILE A 241 -14.20 4.75 14.18
N VAL A 242 -14.79 4.53 15.35
CA VAL A 242 -15.51 3.30 15.68
C VAL A 242 -16.90 3.62 16.22
N ALA A 243 -17.81 2.66 16.11
CA ALA A 243 -19.13 2.72 16.72
C ALA A 243 -19.35 1.45 17.54
N GLN A 244 -19.49 1.57 18.86
CA GLN A 244 -19.65 0.39 19.70
C GLN A 244 -21.03 -0.23 19.48
N GLY A 245 -21.06 -1.50 19.08
CA GLY A 245 -22.29 -2.19 18.70
C GLY A 245 -22.92 -1.68 17.40
N GLY A 246 -22.19 -0.87 16.61
CA GLY A 246 -22.69 -0.19 15.43
C GLY A 246 -21.73 -0.24 14.24
N ASN A 247 -21.92 0.68 13.29
CA ASN A 247 -21.09 0.79 12.08
C ASN A 247 -20.80 2.27 11.80
N ALA A 248 -19.62 2.74 12.22
CA ALA A 248 -19.25 4.15 12.09
C ALA A 248 -19.23 4.62 10.64
N ALA A 249 -18.78 3.79 9.70
CA ALA A 249 -18.75 4.12 8.28
C ALA A 249 -20.14 4.43 7.73
N LYS A 250 -21.15 3.62 8.08
CA LYS A 250 -22.53 3.81 7.66
C LYS A 250 -23.17 5.03 8.33
N GLU A 251 -22.97 5.18 9.64
CA GLU A 251 -23.58 6.26 10.43
C GLU A 251 -23.04 7.64 10.04
N LEU A 252 -21.75 7.74 9.74
CA LEU A 252 -21.09 8.99 9.34
C LEU A 252 -20.90 9.13 7.82
N ASN A 253 -21.40 8.18 7.02
CA ASN A 253 -21.21 8.13 5.57
C ASN A 253 -19.73 8.29 5.16
N LEU A 254 -18.86 7.50 5.80
CA LEU A 254 -17.42 7.47 5.56
C LEU A 254 -17.05 6.34 4.59
N GLY A 255 -15.95 6.56 3.89
CA GLY A 255 -15.31 5.59 3.01
C GLY A 255 -13.87 5.98 2.77
N SER A 256 -13.10 5.12 2.13
CA SER A 256 -11.71 5.41 1.80
C SER A 256 -11.58 6.72 1.02
N GLY A 257 -10.59 7.54 1.38
CA GLY A 257 -10.35 8.88 0.85
C GLY A 257 -11.19 9.99 1.49
N LYS A 258 -12.16 9.68 2.37
CA LYS A 258 -12.95 10.70 3.05
C LYS A 258 -12.12 11.42 4.11
N GLU A 259 -11.90 12.71 3.92
CA GLU A 259 -11.18 13.56 4.88
C GLU A 259 -11.94 13.70 6.21
N ILE A 260 -11.19 13.60 7.31
CA ILE A 260 -11.70 13.72 8.68
C ILE A 260 -11.54 15.14 9.22
N ARG A 261 -10.55 15.89 8.70
CA ARG A 261 -10.28 17.29 9.02
C ARG A 261 -10.10 18.10 7.75
#